data_AF-A0A973ATR6-F1
#
_entry.id   AF-A0A973ATR6-F1
#
_cell.length_a   1.000
_cell.length_b   1.000
_cell.length_c   1.000
_cell.angle_alpha   90.00
_cell.angle_beta   90.00
_cell.angle_gamma   90.00
#
_symmetry.space_group_name_H-M   'P 1'
#
loop_
_entity.id
_entity.type
_entity.pdbx_description
1 polymer ?
#
loop_
_entity_poly.entity_id
_entity_poly.type
_entity_poly.pdbx_seq_one_letter_code
_entity_poly.pdbx_strand_id
1 'polypeptide(L)'
;MTNFAEPITLNEPPRGHARIVYLGSVSPHWEVYGDYGDQNLLEDFRARVLARLILLPRNDPQFRRNQERVSKDAERERISIEWELGYPVAADANTASTANIAPVETAAPTE
;
A
#
# COMPACT_ATOMS: atom_id res chain seq x y z
N MET A 1 3.76 13.49 -47.70
CA MET A 1 4.74 13.00 -46.71
C MET A 1 4.42 13.69 -45.39
N THR A 2 3.61 13.05 -44.54
CA THR A 2 3.30 13.60 -43.21
C THR A 2 3.58 12.48 -42.22
N ASN A 3 4.79 12.50 -41.66
CA ASN A 3 5.15 11.62 -40.56
C ASN A 3 4.32 12.03 -39.34
N PHE A 4 3.32 11.23 -39.00
CA PHE A 4 2.73 11.26 -37.66
C PHE A 4 3.77 10.66 -36.71
N ALA A 5 4.51 11.53 -36.00
CA ALA A 5 5.29 11.10 -34.86
C ALA A 5 4.30 10.71 -33.76
N GLU A 6 4.10 9.41 -33.56
CA GLU A 6 3.41 8.89 -32.39
C GLU A 6 4.15 9.38 -31.14
N PRO A 7 3.45 9.82 -30.08
CA PRO A 7 4.11 10.15 -28.83
C PRO A 7 4.68 8.84 -28.28
N ILE A 8 5.99 8.64 -28.40
CA ILE A 8 6.73 7.65 -27.65
C ILE A 8 6.58 8.01 -26.17
N THR A 9 5.51 7.53 -25.54
CA THR A 9 5.41 7.46 -24.09
C THR A 9 6.46 6.47 -23.66
N LEU A 10 7.68 6.98 -23.47
CA LEU A 10 8.81 6.25 -22.91
C LEU A 10 8.38 5.87 -21.49
N ASN A 11 7.70 4.72 -21.38
CA ASN A 11 7.30 4.09 -20.13
C ASN A 11 8.58 3.53 -19.50
N GLU A 12 9.45 4.45 -19.07
CA GLU A 12 10.69 4.11 -18.41
C GLU A 12 10.30 3.45 -17.08
N PRO A 13 10.87 2.27 -16.76
CA PRO A 13 10.39 1.47 -15.64
C PRO A 13 10.41 2.29 -14.34
N PRO A 14 9.44 2.06 -13.43
CA PRO A 14 9.41 2.75 -12.16
C PRO A 14 10.74 2.55 -11.43
N ARG A 15 11.30 3.67 -10.93
CA ARG A 15 12.59 3.71 -10.23
C ARG A 15 12.51 3.11 -8.83
N GLY A 16 11.29 2.91 -8.32
CA GLY A 16 11.03 2.19 -7.10
C GLY A 16 9.54 2.13 -6.76
N HIS A 17 9.24 1.46 -5.66
CA HIS A 17 7.89 1.27 -5.14
C HIS A 17 7.80 1.60 -3.66
N ALA A 18 6.79 2.39 -3.27
CA ALA A 18 6.55 2.75 -1.88
C ALA A 18 5.09 2.49 -1.48
N ARG A 19 4.91 1.95 -0.28
CA ARG A 19 3.60 1.68 0.31
C ARG A 19 3.32 2.62 1.47
N ILE A 20 2.18 3.30 1.41
CA ILE A 20 1.77 4.29 2.40
C ILE A 20 0.62 3.68 3.21
N VAL A 21 0.91 3.34 4.46
CA VAL A 21 0.05 2.56 5.35
C VAL A 21 -0.52 3.45 6.43
N TYR A 22 -1.84 3.37 6.65
CA TYR A 22 -2.50 4.02 7.76
C TYR A 22 -2.41 3.15 9.03
N LEU A 23 -1.67 3.64 10.04
CA LEU A 23 -1.44 2.91 11.30
C LEU A 23 -2.59 3.04 12.31
N GLY A 24 -3.48 4.02 12.11
CA GLY A 24 -4.62 4.27 12.98
C GLY A 24 -4.62 5.65 13.64
N SER A 25 -5.41 5.78 14.70
CA SER A 25 -5.69 7.07 15.36
C SER A 25 -4.57 7.57 16.28
N VAL A 26 -3.48 6.82 16.44
CA VAL A 26 -2.33 7.22 17.27
C VAL A 26 -1.21 7.72 16.37
N SER A 27 -0.57 8.84 16.74
CA SER A 27 0.54 9.37 15.96
C SER A 27 1.81 8.52 16.10
N PRO A 28 2.59 8.32 15.01
CA PRO A 28 2.34 8.80 13.65
C PRO A 28 1.18 8.01 12.97
N HIS A 29 0.23 8.72 12.37
CA HIS A 29 -0.95 8.11 11.73
C HIS A 29 -0.61 7.31 10.47
N TRP A 30 0.54 7.59 9.88
CA TRP A 30 0.98 7.06 8.60
C TRP A 30 2.39 6.54 8.71
N GLU A 31 2.63 5.46 8.00
CA GLU A 31 3.95 4.92 7.77
C GLU A 31 4.17 4.73 6.28
N VAL A 32 5.43 4.87 5.86
CA VAL A 32 5.83 4.70 4.46
C VAL A 32 6.92 3.66 4.41
N TYR A 33 6.65 2.58 3.69
CA TYR A 33 7.58 1.50 3.42
C TYR A 33 8.09 1.61 2.00
N GLY A 34 9.37 1.31 1.82
CA GLY A 34 9.97 1.16 0.49
C GLY A 34 10.13 -0.32 0.19
N ASP A 35 9.51 -0.80 -0.89
CA ASP A 35 9.55 -2.22 -1.24
C ASP A 35 10.78 -2.56 -2.09
N TYR A 36 11.02 -1.79 -3.16
CA TYR A 36 12.19 -1.95 -4.04
C TYR A 36 12.54 -0.64 -4.74
N GLY A 37 13.76 -0.52 -5.24
CA GLY A 37 14.23 0.64 -6.02
C GLY A 37 15.44 1.34 -5.40
N ASP A 38 15.69 2.57 -5.85
CA ASP A 38 16.76 3.42 -5.32
C ASP A 38 16.44 3.88 -3.89
N GLN A 39 17.27 3.46 -2.93
CA GLN A 39 17.02 3.68 -1.51
C GLN A 39 17.08 5.17 -1.12
N ASN A 40 18.00 5.95 -1.69
CA ASN A 40 18.11 7.38 -1.38
C ASN A 40 16.88 8.13 -1.89
N LEU A 41 16.43 7.82 -3.09
CA LEU A 41 15.23 8.41 -3.67
C LEU A 41 13.97 8.05 -2.87
N LEU A 42 13.86 6.80 -2.42
CA LEU A 42 12.76 6.36 -1.56
C LEU A 42 12.78 7.02 -0.18
N GLU A 43 13.96 7.19 0.44
CA GLU A 43 14.13 7.85 1.74
C GLU A 43 13.73 9.34 1.66
N ASP A 44 14.17 10.04 0.61
CA ASP A 44 13.78 11.43 0.34
C ASP A 44 12.28 11.57 0.06
N PHE A 45 11.70 10.62 -0.67
CA PHE A 45 10.26 10.57 -0.91
C PHE A 45 9.50 10.35 0.40
N ARG A 46 9.92 9.38 1.22
CA ARG A 46 9.36 9.08 2.54
C ARG A 46 9.35 10.30 3.45
N ALA A 47 10.48 11.01 3.55
CA ALA A 47 10.57 12.23 4.36
C ALA A 47 9.53 13.28 3.92
N ARG A 48 9.34 13.46 2.60
CA ARG A 48 8.37 14.41 2.04
C ARG A 48 6.92 13.99 2.25
N VAL A 49 6.62 12.69 2.15
CA VAL A 49 5.29 12.15 2.44
C VAL A 49 4.95 12.32 3.92
N LEU A 50 5.83 11.90 4.82
CA LEU A 50 5.61 12.02 6.26
C LEU A 50 5.48 13.49 6.69
N ALA A 51 6.29 14.41 6.16
CA ALA A 51 6.15 15.84 6.45
C ALA A 51 4.77 16.42 6.09
N ARG A 52 4.05 15.82 5.11
CA ARG A 52 2.70 16.23 4.71
C ARG A 52 1.60 15.52 5.48
N LEU A 53 1.83 14.28 5.93
CA LEU A 53 0.79 13.40 6.45
C LEU A 53 0.88 13.15 7.96
N ILE A 54 2.02 13.37 8.61
CA ILE A 54 2.27 12.95 10.01
C ILE A 54 1.24 13.49 11.01
N LEU A 55 0.69 14.68 10.78
CA LEU A 55 -0.33 15.32 11.64
C LEU A 55 -1.77 15.16 11.13
N LEU A 56 -1.97 14.55 9.96
CA LEU A 56 -3.28 14.51 9.32
C LEU A 56 -3.92 13.13 9.49
N PRO A 57 -5.03 13.01 10.23
CA PRO A 57 -5.80 11.78 10.24
C PRO A 57 -6.48 11.58 8.87
N ARG A 58 -6.87 10.33 8.58
CA ARG A 58 -7.47 9.94 7.29
C ARG A 58 -8.75 10.70 6.92
N ASN A 59 -9.56 11.12 7.89
CA ASN A 59 -10.82 11.84 7.66
C ASN A 59 -10.66 13.36 7.58
N ASP A 60 -9.43 13.88 7.61
CA ASP A 60 -9.17 15.31 7.54
C ASP A 60 -9.41 15.86 6.11
N PRO A 61 -10.05 17.02 5.94
CA PRO A 61 -10.21 17.64 4.63
C PRO A 61 -8.89 17.91 3.89
N GLN A 62 -7.81 18.22 4.61
CA GLN A 62 -6.48 18.47 4.06
C GLN A 62 -5.80 17.20 3.55
N PHE A 63 -6.20 16.02 4.05
CA PHE A 63 -5.64 14.74 3.62
C PHE A 63 -5.77 14.55 2.10
N ARG A 64 -6.93 14.82 1.50
CA ARG A 64 -7.14 14.63 0.06
C ARG A 64 -6.21 15.49 -0.80
N ARG A 65 -5.98 16.74 -0.40
CA ARG A 65 -5.04 17.64 -1.11
C ARG A 65 -3.61 17.14 -0.97
N ASN A 66 -3.23 16.68 0.21
CA ASN A 66 -1.87 16.17 0.42
C ASN A 66 -1.66 14.83 -0.29
N GLN A 67 -2.69 13.98 -0.38
CA GLN A 67 -2.70 12.75 -1.17
C GLN A 67 -2.44 13.04 -2.65
N GLU A 68 -3.16 13.98 -3.26
CA GLU A 68 -2.92 14.39 -4.65
C GLU A 68 -1.50 14.94 -4.85
N ARG A 69 -0.97 15.71 -3.89
CA ARG A 69 0.40 16.22 -3.95
C ARG A 69 1.42 15.09 -3.87
N VAL A 70 1.19 14.10 -3.01
CA VAL A 70 2.05 12.91 -2.90
C VAL A 70 2.02 12.10 -4.20
N SER A 71 0.85 11.90 -4.80
CA SER A 71 0.73 11.22 -6.10
C SER A 71 1.52 11.95 -7.19
N LYS A 72 1.43 13.29 -7.25
CA LYS A 72 2.21 14.08 -8.22
C LYS A 72 3.72 14.03 -7.95
N ASP A 73 4.13 14.00 -6.68
CA ASP A 73 5.54 13.84 -6.32
C ASP A 73 6.05 12.46 -6.77
N ALA A 74 5.26 11.40 -6.56
CA ALA A 74 5.57 10.04 -6.99
C ALA A 74 5.66 9.92 -8.52
N GLU A 75 4.70 10.50 -9.26
CA GLU A 75 4.72 10.57 -10.73
C GLU A 75 5.97 11.28 -11.25
N ARG A 76 6.32 12.44 -10.67
CA ARG A 76 7.52 13.22 -11.07
C ARG A 76 8.81 12.42 -10.89
N GLU A 77 8.85 11.58 -9.88
CA GLU A 77 10.05 10.83 -9.49
C GLU A 77 10.06 9.39 -10.03
N ARG A 78 9.02 9.01 -10.78
CA ARG A 78 8.79 7.66 -11.30
C ARG A 78 8.76 6.59 -10.20
N ILE A 79 8.09 6.90 -9.09
CA ILE A 79 7.85 5.98 -7.98
C ILE A 79 6.44 5.45 -8.11
N SER A 80 6.28 4.14 -8.14
CA SER A 80 4.96 3.51 -8.00
C SER A 80 4.54 3.61 -6.53
N ILE A 81 3.33 4.08 -6.24
CA ILE A 81 2.82 4.15 -4.87
C ILE A 81 1.58 3.31 -4.67
N GLU A 82 1.48 2.69 -3.49
CA GLU A 82 0.30 1.96 -3.04
C GLU A 82 -0.21 2.56 -1.73
N TRP A 83 -1.53 2.66 -1.59
CA TRP A 83 -2.19 3.22 -0.41
C TRP A 83 -2.93 2.12 0.35
N GLU A 84 -2.43 1.77 1.54
CA GLU A 84 -3.10 0.86 2.47
C GLU A 84 -3.82 1.66 3.55
N LEU A 85 -5.09 1.98 3.30
CA LEU A 85 -5.90 2.82 4.20
C LEU A 85 -6.47 2.04 5.41
N GLY A 86 -6.11 0.77 5.55
CA GLY A 86 -6.54 -0.09 6.66
C GLY A 86 -8.07 -0.17 6.79
N TYR A 87 -8.81 -0.30 5.68
CA TYR A 87 -10.22 -0.70 5.80
C TYR A 87 -10.24 -2.02 6.58
N PRO A 88 -11.08 -2.17 7.62
CA PRO A 88 -11.35 -3.50 8.12
C PRO A 88 -11.83 -4.28 6.91
N VAL A 89 -11.09 -5.31 6.50
CA VAL A 89 -11.71 -6.35 5.68
C VAL A 89 -12.92 -6.75 6.51
N ALA A 90 -14.13 -6.44 6.04
CA ALA A 90 -15.29 -7.13 6.59
C ALA A 90 -14.90 -8.60 6.44
N ALA A 91 -14.76 -9.28 7.57
CA ALA A 91 -14.30 -10.65 7.61
C ALA A 91 -15.39 -11.54 6.98
N ASP A 92 -15.54 -11.47 5.66
CA ASP A 92 -16.34 -12.38 4.87
C ASP A 92 -15.55 -13.68 4.73
N ALA A 93 -15.58 -14.44 5.82
CA ALA A 93 -16.00 -15.84 5.86
C ALA A 93 -15.55 -16.82 4.76
N ASN A 94 -14.35 -16.74 4.19
CA ASN A 94 -13.89 -17.81 3.30
C ASN A 94 -12.38 -18.02 3.22
N THR A 95 -11.73 -18.44 4.32
CA THR A 95 -10.53 -19.28 4.22
C THR A 95 -10.33 -20.07 5.51
N ALA A 96 -11.08 -21.15 5.65
CA ALA A 96 -10.61 -22.31 6.40
C ALA A 96 -10.85 -23.56 5.55
N SER A 97 -10.16 -23.63 4.41
CA SER A 97 -9.75 -24.93 3.86
C SER A 97 -8.78 -25.55 4.87
N THR A 98 -9.31 -26.14 5.92
CA THR A 98 -8.64 -27.21 6.67
C THR A 98 -9.36 -28.48 6.33
N ALA A 99 -8.59 -29.42 5.78
CA ALA A 99 -9.03 -30.72 5.34
C ALA A 99 -9.95 -31.40 6.37
N ASN A 100 -11.06 -31.94 5.88
CA ASN A 100 -11.85 -32.96 6.58
C ASN A 100 -10.94 -34.16 6.86
N ILE A 101 -10.32 -34.20 8.03
CA ILE A 101 -9.80 -35.44 8.61
C ILE A 101 -10.92 -35.93 9.54
N ALA A 102 -11.61 -36.97 9.09
CA ALA A 102 -12.68 -37.62 9.84
C ALA A 102 -12.17 -38.15 11.20
N PRO A 103 -12.92 -38.03 12.30
CA PRO A 103 -12.64 -38.80 13.49
C PRO A 103 -13.16 -40.23 13.27
N VAL A 104 -12.24 -41.19 13.16
CA VAL A 104 -12.53 -42.60 13.41
C VAL A 104 -12.69 -42.76 14.93
N GLU A 105 -13.94 -42.92 15.36
CA GLU A 105 -14.29 -43.19 16.75
C GLU A 105 -13.77 -44.58 17.14
N THR A 106 -12.67 -44.61 17.88
CA THR A 106 -12.19 -45.80 18.60
C THR A 106 -12.76 -45.73 20.02
N ALA A 107 -13.85 -46.45 20.25
CA ALA A 107 -14.40 -46.66 21.59
C ALA A 107 -14.02 -48.06 22.09
N ALA A 108 -13.21 -48.10 23.13
CA ALA A 108 -12.98 -49.23 24.05
C ALA A 108 -12.38 -48.65 25.35
N PRO A 109 -12.47 -49.30 26.54
CA PRO A 109 -13.36 -50.36 27.04
C PRO A 109 -13.95 -50.06 28.46
N THR A 110 -14.71 -51.03 29.00
CA THR A 110 -14.92 -51.38 30.44
C THR A 110 -16.01 -50.64 31.26
N GLU A 111 -17.12 -51.33 31.57
CA GLU A 111 -17.35 -52.11 32.81
C GLU A 111 -18.32 -53.27 32.55
#